data_AF-A0A0D2B6N6-F1
#
_entry.id   AF-A0A0D2B6N6-F1
#
_cell.length_a   1.000
_cell.length_b   1.000
_cell.length_c   1.000
_cell.angle_alpha   90.00
_cell.angle_beta   90.00
_cell.angle_gamma   90.00
#
_symmetry.space_group_name_H-M   'P 1'
#
loop_
_entity.id
_entity.type
_entity.pdbx_description
1 polymer ?
#
loop_
_entity_poly.entity_id
_entity_poly.type
_entity_poly.pdbx_seq_one_letter_code
_entity_poly.pdbx_strand_id
1 'polypeptide(L)'
;MAQTLAAAGQNLERRTVVSVLLFPHQPYATKPYRVLLFRRSDKVSTYRRKLAPIAGSVETYDKSPLHAAWRELKEETSFGPQQIELWRRGAGFEFTDQKVVVVGEGERQVKGRIWKVWPFAFRLTKETADYDNDVEKLGLHMNFEHLGCQWQRVDDVLSGKILDDCVPRLEVTLGQVWVDPDSILFQGLEELRLDHSHGARELATMAVKSLIKIVEHDQQTQRSRDANEWWKGFQRQAFHLAFNGRPSMAAAISNAVAMALKEAKAHIDPPLPDFLDRVRQSLEASVAKRGDISKQVSHQFSKFLQEKFGSSAQAHAGEKGRVKILTLSLSSTIKAAVLHALDADESLSMELHILESRPLNEGANFAKVLTEEAQRRRDAGTTGSPIDDRLRIILASDASVGVLSKDIDLVVIGADRISEAGDVSNKTGSLAAALVSKAVTSGKAAVVCISESEKIATPGAAEDHPEEDNDTTELTSSWEMLRQQSSSPLWDKMVTVRNVYFEWVPAQQIDYYVCEDGTLSTQDIRQRSRRIYDMMNEVFTVEQGLNIFESSGR
;
A
#
# COMPACT_ATOMS: atom_id res chain seq x y z
N MET A 1 22.86 30.98 -9.97
CA MET A 1 21.97 31.42 -8.87
C MET A 1 22.50 31.11 -7.46
N ALA A 2 23.72 30.59 -7.30
CA ALA A 2 24.28 30.28 -5.97
C ALA A 2 24.97 31.48 -5.27
N GLN A 3 25.14 32.63 -5.94
CA GLN A 3 25.81 33.81 -5.38
C GLN A 3 24.87 34.90 -4.87
N THR A 4 23.54 34.75 -5.03
CA THR A 4 22.56 35.72 -4.53
C THR A 4 21.94 35.31 -3.17
N LEU A 5 22.27 34.12 -2.66
CA LEU A 5 21.79 33.61 -1.38
C LEU A 5 22.61 34.09 -0.17
N ALA A 6 23.76 34.73 -0.40
CA ALA A 6 24.65 35.23 0.68
C ALA A 6 24.33 36.67 1.14
N ALA A 7 23.40 37.37 0.48
CA ALA A 7 23.13 38.80 0.71
C ALA A 7 21.78 39.11 1.39
N ALA A 8 21.15 38.14 2.05
CA ALA A 8 19.99 38.38 2.91
C ALA A 8 20.14 37.60 4.23
N GLY A 9 20.91 38.16 5.16
CA GLY A 9 20.98 37.69 6.55
C GLY A 9 19.67 37.93 7.30
N GLN A 10 18.62 37.17 6.96
CA GLN A 10 17.41 37.03 7.78
C GLN A 10 17.41 35.61 8.37
N ASN A 11 17.25 35.50 9.69
CA ASN A 11 17.13 34.23 10.42
C ASN A 11 15.88 33.46 9.94
N LEU A 12 15.99 32.66 8.87
CA LEU A 12 14.92 31.78 8.40
C LEU A 12 14.84 30.54 9.31
N GLU A 13 13.67 30.32 9.90
CA GLU A 13 13.41 29.14 10.72
C GLU A 13 12.71 28.05 9.90
N ARG A 14 13.30 26.86 9.84
CA ARG A 14 12.69 25.71 9.18
C ARG A 14 11.74 25.01 10.14
N ARG A 15 10.50 24.73 9.70
CA ARG A 15 9.47 24.04 10.46
C ARG A 15 8.79 22.98 9.60
N THR A 16 8.66 21.78 10.14
CA THR A 16 7.92 20.68 9.53
C THR A 16 6.56 20.58 10.20
N VAL A 17 5.50 20.60 9.40
CA VAL A 17 4.11 20.60 9.88
C VAL A 17 3.26 19.60 9.13
N VAL A 18 2.20 19.15 9.79
CA VAL A 18 1.09 18.45 9.15
C VAL A 18 -0.01 19.45 8.81
N SER A 19 -0.78 19.12 7.77
CA SER A 19 -1.92 19.93 7.34
C SER A 19 -3.07 18.99 6.99
N VAL A 20 -4.10 19.01 7.82
CA VAL A 20 -5.17 18.02 7.84
C VAL A 20 -6.50 18.65 7.41
N LEU A 21 -6.96 18.22 6.24
CA LEU A 21 -8.22 18.64 5.62
C LEU A 21 -9.32 17.61 5.95
N LEU A 22 -10.46 18.09 6.44
CA LEU A 22 -11.61 17.25 6.80
C LEU A 22 -12.70 17.35 5.74
N PHE A 23 -13.19 16.19 5.29
CA PHE A 23 -14.22 16.06 4.26
C PHE A 23 -15.49 15.38 4.81
N PRO A 24 -16.66 15.59 4.18
CA PRO A 24 -17.88 14.87 4.51
C PRO A 24 -17.72 13.36 4.35
N HIS A 25 -18.60 12.56 4.95
CA HIS A 25 -18.57 11.09 4.85
C HIS A 25 -18.56 10.58 3.40
N GLN A 26 -19.36 11.23 2.55
CA GLN A 26 -19.34 11.00 1.10
C GLN A 26 -18.92 12.29 0.39
N PRO A 27 -17.60 12.53 0.21
CA PRO A 27 -17.08 13.80 -0.34
C PRO A 27 -17.60 14.14 -1.74
N TYR A 28 -18.05 13.13 -2.50
CA TYR A 28 -18.52 13.26 -3.88
C TYR A 28 -20.04 13.12 -4.04
N ALA A 29 -20.81 12.93 -2.95
CA ALA A 29 -22.24 12.66 -3.05
C ALA A 29 -23.05 13.88 -3.51
N THR A 30 -22.64 15.09 -3.13
CA THR A 30 -23.38 16.33 -3.43
C THR A 30 -22.45 17.44 -3.90
N LYS A 31 -22.84 18.13 -4.99
CA LYS A 31 -22.20 19.38 -5.44
C LYS A 31 -22.91 20.57 -4.76
N PRO A 32 -22.18 21.64 -4.37
CA PRO A 32 -20.73 21.80 -4.51
C PRO A 32 -19.95 20.91 -3.53
N TYR A 33 -18.79 20.43 -3.95
CA TYR A 33 -17.88 19.68 -3.08
C TYR A 33 -17.31 20.59 -2.00
N ARG A 34 -17.15 20.06 -0.80
CA ARG A 34 -16.83 20.86 0.39
C ARG A 34 -15.69 20.28 1.21
N VAL A 35 -14.96 21.18 1.86
CA VAL A 35 -13.90 20.90 2.82
C VAL A 35 -14.10 21.77 4.06
N LEU A 36 -13.90 21.20 5.25
CA LEU A 36 -14.06 21.91 6.51
C LEU A 36 -12.79 22.68 6.81
N LEU A 37 -12.92 24.00 7.02
CA LEU A 37 -11.81 24.87 7.42
C LEU A 37 -12.12 25.55 8.76
N PHE A 38 -11.08 25.81 9.52
CA PHE A 38 -11.11 26.35 10.87
C PHE A 38 -10.57 27.78 10.87
N ARG A 39 -11.24 28.67 11.60
CA ARG A 39 -10.83 30.06 11.76
C ARG A 39 -9.83 30.15 12.91
N ARG A 40 -8.56 30.37 12.61
CA ARG A 40 -7.49 30.50 13.62
C ARG A 40 -7.77 31.65 14.59
N SER A 41 -7.53 31.43 15.88
CA SER A 41 -7.75 32.41 16.94
C SER A 41 -6.65 33.47 17.01
N ASP A 42 -6.77 34.41 17.94
CA ASP A 42 -5.69 35.37 18.21
C ASP A 42 -4.61 34.82 19.13
N LYS A 43 -4.86 33.66 19.76
CA LYS A 43 -3.94 33.05 20.72
C LYS A 43 -2.79 32.31 20.04
N VAL A 44 -2.96 31.94 18.76
CA VAL A 44 -1.89 31.29 17.99
C VAL A 44 -0.80 32.28 17.57
N SER A 45 0.40 31.76 17.35
CA SER A 45 1.60 32.57 17.06
C SER A 45 1.69 33.06 15.60
N THR A 46 1.04 32.37 14.65
CA THR A 46 1.08 32.68 13.21
C THR A 46 -0.29 32.58 12.55
N TYR A 47 -0.47 33.37 11.48
CA TYR A 47 -1.66 33.36 10.60
C TYR A 47 -3.00 33.53 11.34
N ARG A 48 -3.03 34.41 12.35
CA ARG A 48 -4.24 34.72 13.15
C ARG A 48 -5.41 35.12 12.26
N ARG A 49 -6.62 34.68 12.61
CA ARG A 49 -7.89 34.97 11.91
C ARG A 49 -7.99 34.44 10.47
N LYS A 50 -6.97 33.74 9.96
CA LYS A 50 -7.04 33.06 8.66
C LYS A 50 -7.83 31.75 8.77
N LEU A 51 -8.45 31.36 7.66
CA LEU A 51 -8.98 30.01 7.49
C LEU A 51 -7.83 29.03 7.27
N ALA A 52 -7.89 27.90 7.97
CA ALA A 52 -6.85 26.90 7.95
C ALA A 52 -7.44 25.48 8.02
N PRO A 53 -6.73 24.48 7.51
CA PRO A 53 -6.89 23.10 7.97
C PRO A 53 -6.43 22.99 9.44
N ILE A 54 -6.71 21.84 10.05
CA ILE A 54 -6.06 21.43 11.30
C ILE A 54 -4.56 21.28 11.02
N ALA A 55 -3.69 21.86 11.82
CA ALA A 55 -2.27 21.92 11.48
C ALA A 55 -1.39 22.14 12.70
N GLY A 56 -0.37 21.30 12.84
CA GLY A 56 0.64 21.45 13.88
C GLY A 56 1.99 20.84 13.51
N SER A 57 2.94 20.94 14.42
CA SER A 57 4.34 20.58 14.15
C SER A 57 4.53 19.07 14.20
N VAL A 58 5.40 18.54 13.34
CA VAL A 58 5.89 17.17 13.48
C VAL A 58 6.99 17.18 14.53
N GLU A 59 6.71 16.61 15.70
CA GLU A 59 7.60 16.60 16.85
C GLU A 59 8.55 15.39 16.83
N THR A 60 9.64 15.46 17.59
CA THR A 60 10.66 14.39 17.62
C THR A 60 10.16 13.05 18.16
N TYR A 61 9.10 13.07 18.99
CA TYR A 61 8.46 11.87 19.52
C TYR A 61 7.36 11.32 18.61
N ASP A 62 6.97 12.04 17.55
CA ASP A 62 6.00 11.52 16.58
C ASP A 62 6.69 10.46 15.71
N LYS A 63 6.14 9.24 15.70
CA LYS A 63 6.70 8.12 14.91
C LYS A 63 6.71 8.42 13.41
N SER A 64 5.75 9.21 12.93
CA SER A 64 5.66 9.64 11.54
C SER A 64 4.78 10.89 11.41
N PRO A 65 4.81 11.60 10.25
CA PRO A 65 3.90 12.72 10.00
C PRO A 65 2.41 12.33 10.14
N LEU A 66 2.03 11.09 9.85
CA LEU A 66 0.65 10.65 10.06
C LEU A 66 0.29 10.54 11.55
N HIS A 67 1.23 10.13 12.42
CA HIS A 67 1.00 10.12 13.86
C HIS A 67 0.82 11.54 14.40
N ALA A 68 1.63 12.49 13.91
CA ALA A 68 1.44 13.91 14.20
C ALA A 68 0.04 14.38 13.75
N ALA A 69 -0.40 14.03 12.53
CA ALA A 69 -1.74 14.39 12.04
C ALA A 69 -2.87 13.86 12.92
N TRP A 70 -2.79 12.61 13.39
CA TRP A 70 -3.76 12.05 14.34
C TRP A 70 -3.73 12.74 15.70
N ARG A 71 -2.55 13.11 16.19
CA ARG A 71 -2.38 13.85 17.44
C ARG A 71 -3.03 15.23 17.35
N GLU A 72 -2.67 16.02 16.33
CA GLU A 72 -3.23 17.35 16.10
C GLU A 72 -4.76 17.31 15.91
N LEU A 73 -5.27 16.33 15.16
CA LEU A 73 -6.72 16.10 15.05
C LEU A 73 -7.37 15.91 16.42
N LYS A 74 -6.82 15.03 17.25
CA LYS A 74 -7.35 14.76 18.58
C LYS A 74 -7.26 15.99 19.49
N GLU A 75 -6.15 16.72 19.45
CA GLU A 75 -5.91 17.90 20.28
C GLU A 75 -6.78 19.10 19.88
N GLU A 76 -6.98 19.32 18.58
CA GLU A 76 -7.70 20.47 18.05
C GLU A 76 -9.21 20.22 17.88
N THR A 77 -9.66 18.97 17.78
CA THR A 77 -11.08 18.64 17.49
C THR A 77 -11.71 17.57 18.39
N SER A 78 -10.91 16.83 19.17
CA SER A 78 -11.29 15.61 19.91
C SER A 78 -11.70 14.41 19.04
N PHE A 79 -11.63 14.52 17.71
CA PHE A 79 -11.90 13.39 16.82
C PHE A 79 -10.80 12.35 16.86
N GLY A 80 -11.19 11.09 16.74
CA GLY A 80 -10.31 9.94 16.62
C GLY A 80 -10.82 8.93 15.59
N PRO A 81 -10.25 7.71 15.59
CA PRO A 81 -10.55 6.69 14.57
C PRO A 81 -12.00 6.23 14.49
N GLN A 82 -12.85 6.55 15.48
CA GLN A 82 -14.28 6.24 15.46
C GLN A 82 -15.10 7.26 14.66
N GLN A 83 -14.64 8.53 14.62
CA GLN A 83 -15.36 9.64 14.00
C GLN A 83 -14.86 9.96 12.59
N ILE A 84 -13.59 9.68 12.34
CA ILE A 84 -12.92 9.99 11.08
C ILE A 84 -12.00 8.86 10.67
N GLU A 85 -11.78 8.76 9.37
CA GLU A 85 -10.79 7.86 8.78
C GLU A 85 -9.88 8.61 7.82
N LEU A 86 -8.65 8.11 7.70
CA LEU A 86 -7.70 8.63 6.74
C LEU A 86 -8.21 8.33 5.32
N TRP A 87 -8.46 9.37 4.55
CA TRP A 87 -8.95 9.24 3.18
C TRP A 87 -7.81 9.25 2.17
N ARG A 88 -6.92 10.25 2.24
CA ARG A 88 -5.76 10.40 1.34
C ARG A 88 -4.57 11.08 1.99
N ARG A 89 -3.40 10.87 1.42
CA ARG A 89 -2.14 11.54 1.74
C ARG A 89 -1.65 12.30 0.51
N GLY A 90 -0.97 13.42 0.72
CA GLY A 90 -0.22 14.14 -0.31
C GLY A 90 1.28 13.87 -0.22
N ALA A 91 2.03 14.17 -1.29
CA ALA A 91 3.48 13.92 -1.36
C ALA A 91 4.31 14.85 -0.46
N GLY A 92 3.70 15.93 0.03
CA GLY A 92 4.38 17.00 0.74
C GLY A 92 4.89 18.09 -0.21
N PHE A 93 5.14 19.28 0.34
CA PHE A 93 5.76 20.39 -0.38
C PHE A 93 6.50 21.32 0.58
N GLU A 94 7.48 22.08 0.07
CA GLU A 94 8.15 23.14 0.83
C GLU A 94 7.84 24.52 0.24
N PHE A 95 7.73 25.53 1.11
CA PHE A 95 7.69 26.92 0.67
C PHE A 95 8.34 27.85 1.69
N THR A 96 8.88 28.97 1.21
CA THR A 96 9.46 30.01 2.06
C THR A 96 8.46 31.15 2.22
N ASP A 97 8.20 31.53 3.47
CA ASP A 97 7.42 32.71 3.84
C ASP A 97 8.33 33.70 4.58
N GLN A 98 8.82 34.70 3.85
CA GLN A 98 9.72 35.73 4.39
C GLN A 98 9.00 36.73 5.30
N LYS A 99 7.66 36.74 5.31
CA LYS A 99 6.84 37.74 6.00
C LYS A 99 6.10 37.17 7.20
N VAL A 100 6.45 35.96 7.67
CA VAL A 100 5.83 35.41 8.88
C VAL A 100 6.09 36.32 10.07
N VAL A 101 5.01 36.87 10.60
CA VAL A 101 5.01 37.63 11.84
C VAL A 101 4.79 36.65 12.98
N VAL A 102 5.77 36.53 13.87
CA VAL A 102 5.67 35.76 15.12
C VAL A 102 5.42 36.75 16.24
N VAL A 103 4.36 36.53 17.01
CA VAL A 103 4.05 37.37 18.17
C VAL A 103 4.43 36.60 19.43
N GLY A 104 5.52 37.01 20.08
CA GLY A 104 5.91 36.55 21.42
C GLY A 104 5.40 37.50 22.51
N GLU A 105 5.56 37.10 23.78
CA GLU A 105 5.36 37.98 24.94
C GLU A 105 6.46 39.05 24.94
N GLY A 106 6.24 40.16 24.22
CA GLY A 106 7.09 41.34 24.33
C GLY A 106 7.16 42.22 23.09
N GLU A 107 7.15 41.69 21.86
CA GLU A 107 7.27 42.49 20.63
C GLU A 107 6.86 41.68 19.38
N ARG A 108 6.37 42.38 18.35
CA ARG A 108 6.05 41.79 17.03
C ARG A 108 7.39 41.56 16.28
N GLN A 109 7.89 40.33 16.23
CA GLN A 109 9.09 40.01 15.46
C GLN A 109 8.71 39.37 14.13
N VAL A 110 9.20 39.95 13.02
CA VAL A 110 9.13 39.31 11.70
C VAL A 110 10.29 38.33 11.63
N LYS A 111 9.97 37.03 11.60
CA LYS A 111 10.95 35.96 11.46
C LYS A 111 10.51 35.10 10.29
N GLY A 112 11.21 35.21 9.16
CA GLY A 112 10.88 34.41 7.99
C GLY A 112 10.98 32.91 8.30
N ARG A 113 10.17 32.10 7.62
CA ARG A 113 10.10 30.65 7.82
C ARG A 113 10.21 29.88 6.52
N ILE A 114 10.78 28.69 6.61
CA ILE A 114 10.68 27.66 5.57
C ILE A 114 9.76 26.58 6.13
N TRP A 115 8.60 26.42 5.49
CA TRP A 115 7.62 25.43 5.88
C TRP A 115 7.77 24.18 5.03
N LYS A 116 7.92 23.03 5.68
CA LYS A 116 7.73 21.70 5.08
C LYS A 116 6.36 21.19 5.51
N VAL A 117 5.45 21.01 4.56
CA VAL A 117 4.05 20.67 4.83
C VAL A 117 3.77 19.23 4.39
N TRP A 118 3.15 18.45 5.27
CA TRP A 118 2.61 17.11 4.98
C TRP A 118 1.07 17.13 4.92
N PRO A 119 0.47 17.13 3.71
CA PRO A 119 -0.97 17.17 3.54
C PRO A 119 -1.62 15.81 3.80
N PHE A 120 -2.71 15.82 4.57
CA PHE A 120 -3.59 14.67 4.78
C PHE A 120 -5.04 15.08 4.57
N ALA A 121 -5.82 14.20 3.93
CA ALA A 121 -7.26 14.30 3.88
C ALA A 121 -7.87 13.20 4.75
N PHE A 122 -8.75 13.60 5.65
CA PHE A 122 -9.58 12.72 6.44
C PHE A 122 -11.04 12.93 6.06
N ARG A 123 -11.87 11.90 6.20
CA ARG A 123 -13.31 12.02 6.00
C ARG A 123 -14.07 11.50 7.21
N LEU A 124 -15.25 12.06 7.43
CA LEU A 124 -16.16 11.64 8.49
C LEU A 124 -16.60 10.17 8.29
N THR A 125 -16.78 9.44 9.37
CA THR A 125 -17.42 8.12 9.36
C THR A 125 -18.94 8.26 9.19
N LYS A 126 -19.63 7.15 8.96
CA LYS A 126 -21.09 7.15 8.78
C LYS A 126 -21.80 7.63 10.04
N GLU A 127 -21.22 7.32 11.19
CA GLU A 127 -21.70 7.63 12.53
C GLU A 127 -21.57 9.13 12.86
N THR A 128 -20.64 9.82 12.20
CA THR A 128 -20.37 11.27 12.40
C THR A 128 -20.67 12.06 11.13
N ALA A 129 -21.60 11.57 10.30
CA ALA A 129 -21.92 12.20 9.02
C ALA A 129 -22.70 13.51 9.20
N ASP A 130 -22.28 14.55 8.46
CA ASP A 130 -22.99 15.82 8.39
C ASP A 130 -24.03 15.78 7.26
N TYR A 131 -25.27 15.43 7.61
CA TYR A 131 -26.39 15.36 6.66
C TYR A 131 -27.03 16.73 6.38
N ASP A 132 -26.87 17.70 7.28
CA ASP A 132 -27.61 18.97 7.24
C ASP A 132 -26.72 20.20 6.94
N ASN A 133 -25.42 19.99 6.73
CA ASN A 133 -24.40 21.05 6.59
C ASN A 133 -24.20 21.87 7.87
N ASP A 134 -24.51 21.26 9.01
CA ASP A 134 -24.50 21.91 10.32
C ASP A 134 -23.29 21.41 11.12
N VAL A 135 -22.25 22.24 11.15
CA VAL A 135 -20.99 21.94 11.84
C VAL A 135 -21.18 21.77 13.36
N GLU A 136 -22.24 22.31 13.96
CA GLU A 136 -22.51 22.14 15.39
C GLU A 136 -22.92 20.70 15.71
N LYS A 137 -23.54 20.00 14.76
CA LYS A 137 -23.96 18.60 14.91
C LYS A 137 -22.81 17.59 14.76
N LEU A 138 -21.62 18.04 14.36
CA LEU A 138 -20.44 17.19 14.23
C LEU A 138 -19.88 16.71 15.58
N GLY A 139 -20.29 17.32 16.70
CA GLY A 139 -19.75 16.97 18.02
C GLY A 139 -18.28 17.34 18.19
N LEU A 140 -17.80 18.34 17.44
CA LEU A 140 -16.43 18.86 17.52
C LEU A 140 -16.22 19.58 18.85
N HIS A 141 -15.16 19.23 19.57
CA HIS A 141 -14.70 19.99 20.73
C HIS A 141 -13.39 20.69 20.38
N MET A 142 -13.53 21.94 19.91
CA MET A 142 -12.39 22.76 19.51
C MET A 142 -11.63 23.29 20.72
N ASN A 143 -10.30 23.27 20.63
CA ASN A 143 -9.43 23.88 21.63
C ASN A 143 -9.25 25.40 21.39
N PHE A 144 -8.33 26.03 22.12
CA PHE A 144 -8.10 27.48 22.05
C PHE A 144 -7.54 28.00 20.72
N GLU A 145 -7.08 27.12 19.82
CA GLU A 145 -6.44 27.49 18.56
C GLU A 145 -7.43 28.03 17.53
N HIS A 146 -8.71 27.68 17.66
CA HIS A 146 -9.74 28.05 16.70
C HIS A 146 -10.90 28.80 17.36
N LEU A 147 -11.55 29.64 16.57
CA LEU A 147 -12.75 30.39 16.97
C LEU A 147 -14.04 29.73 16.47
N GLY A 148 -13.91 28.82 15.51
CA GLY A 148 -15.02 28.20 14.81
C GLY A 148 -14.54 27.48 13.57
N CYS A 149 -15.45 26.73 12.94
CA CYS A 149 -15.20 26.05 11.68
C CYS A 149 -16.37 26.29 10.71
N GLN A 150 -16.11 26.14 9.41
CA GLN A 150 -17.10 26.29 8.36
C GLN A 150 -16.75 25.46 7.14
N TRP A 151 -17.77 24.93 6.47
CA TRP A 151 -17.60 24.32 5.16
C TRP A 151 -17.24 25.37 4.11
N GLN A 152 -16.21 25.09 3.31
CA GLN A 152 -15.82 25.87 2.15
C GLN A 152 -15.93 25.03 0.89
N ARG A 153 -16.21 25.68 -0.24
CA ARG A 153 -16.26 25.01 -1.54
C ARG A 153 -14.84 24.67 -1.98
N VAL A 154 -14.62 23.44 -2.41
CA VAL A 154 -13.33 22.98 -2.95
C VAL A 154 -12.88 23.86 -4.12
N ASP A 155 -13.80 24.17 -5.04
CA ASP A 155 -13.50 25.01 -6.21
C ASP A 155 -13.08 26.44 -5.83
N ASP A 156 -13.67 27.02 -4.78
CA ASP A 156 -13.33 28.38 -4.33
C ASP A 156 -11.90 28.42 -3.75
N VAL A 157 -11.45 27.35 -3.10
CA VAL A 157 -10.07 27.21 -2.62
C VAL A 157 -9.10 27.00 -3.78
N LEU A 158 -9.37 26.02 -4.65
CA LEU A 158 -8.48 25.64 -5.75
C LEU A 158 -8.34 26.73 -6.82
N SER A 159 -9.39 27.51 -7.07
CA SER A 159 -9.37 28.64 -8.01
C SER A 159 -8.65 29.89 -7.49
N GLY A 160 -8.31 29.91 -6.20
CA GLY A 160 -7.66 31.05 -5.56
C GLY A 160 -8.60 32.10 -4.98
N LYS A 161 -9.91 31.95 -5.17
CA LYS A 161 -10.92 32.97 -4.87
C LYS A 161 -10.98 33.41 -3.40
N ILE A 162 -10.62 32.52 -2.47
CA ILE A 162 -10.65 32.81 -1.02
C ILE A 162 -9.27 32.81 -0.36
N LEU A 163 -8.18 32.71 -1.14
CA LEU A 163 -6.83 32.52 -0.56
C LEU A 163 -6.35 33.69 0.27
N ASP A 164 -6.80 34.91 -0.04
CA ASP A 164 -6.50 36.09 0.77
C ASP A 164 -7.01 35.96 2.21
N ASP A 165 -8.04 35.16 2.46
CA ASP A 165 -8.59 34.87 3.80
C ASP A 165 -8.02 33.60 4.44
N CYS A 166 -7.15 32.87 3.73
CA CYS A 166 -6.62 31.57 4.14
C CYS A 166 -5.16 31.63 4.59
N VAL A 167 -4.69 30.54 5.19
CA VAL A 167 -3.26 30.30 5.40
C VAL A 167 -2.54 30.14 4.06
N PRO A 168 -1.23 30.46 3.98
CA PRO A 168 -0.49 30.37 2.72
C PRO A 168 -0.53 28.97 2.12
N ARG A 169 -0.62 28.91 0.78
CA ARG A 169 -0.53 27.67 -0.02
C ARG A 169 -1.62 26.64 0.34
N LEU A 170 -2.80 27.09 0.77
CA LEU A 170 -3.93 26.22 1.01
C LEU A 170 -4.41 25.52 -0.27
N GLU A 171 -4.39 26.20 -1.40
CA GLU A 171 -4.68 25.66 -2.73
C GLU A 171 -3.74 24.50 -3.10
N VAL A 172 -2.46 24.60 -2.72
CA VAL A 172 -1.48 23.53 -2.96
C VAL A 172 -1.71 22.38 -1.98
N THR A 173 -1.99 22.68 -0.71
CA THR A 173 -2.35 21.66 0.28
C THR A 173 -3.56 20.85 -0.17
N LEU A 174 -4.64 21.53 -0.59
CA LEU A 174 -5.85 20.89 -1.07
C LEU A 174 -5.60 20.15 -2.39
N GLY A 175 -4.87 20.74 -3.33
CA GLY A 175 -4.53 20.12 -4.61
C GLY A 175 -3.63 18.89 -4.52
N GLN A 176 -2.94 18.70 -3.39
CA GLN A 176 -2.13 17.50 -3.11
C GLN A 176 -2.96 16.30 -2.63
N VAL A 177 -4.21 16.52 -2.18
CA VAL A 177 -5.07 15.46 -1.62
C VAL A 177 -6.40 15.33 -2.36
N TRP A 178 -6.85 16.39 -3.03
CA TRP A 178 -8.08 16.39 -3.79
C TRP A 178 -7.87 15.76 -5.17
N VAL A 179 -8.71 14.76 -5.48
CA VAL A 179 -8.81 14.17 -6.81
C VAL A 179 -10.19 14.50 -7.35
N ASP A 180 -10.24 15.09 -8.54
CA ASP A 180 -11.47 15.39 -9.26
C ASP A 180 -12.22 14.09 -9.59
N PRO A 181 -13.49 13.92 -9.17
CA PRO A 181 -14.25 12.70 -9.45
C PRO A 181 -14.54 12.47 -10.92
N ASP A 182 -14.43 13.50 -11.77
CA ASP A 182 -14.63 13.38 -13.21
C ASP A 182 -13.31 13.02 -13.94
N SER A 183 -12.19 12.80 -13.22
CA SER A 183 -10.87 12.51 -13.78
C SER A 183 -10.57 11.04 -14.03
N ILE A 184 -9.66 10.76 -14.97
CA ILE A 184 -9.12 9.40 -15.21
C ILE A 184 -8.42 8.83 -13.96
N LEU A 185 -7.74 9.69 -13.19
CA LEU A 185 -7.12 9.29 -11.93
C LEU A 185 -8.16 8.76 -10.94
N PHE A 186 -9.30 9.43 -10.80
CA PHE A 186 -10.37 8.95 -9.90
C PHE A 186 -10.88 7.57 -10.31
N GLN A 187 -11.12 7.36 -11.61
CA GLN A 187 -11.54 6.06 -12.14
C GLN A 187 -10.51 4.97 -11.81
N GLY A 188 -9.22 5.24 -12.02
CA GLY A 188 -8.14 4.31 -11.67
C GLY A 188 -8.07 4.01 -10.17
N LEU A 189 -8.30 5.00 -9.30
CA LEU A 189 -8.36 4.80 -7.86
C LEU A 189 -9.56 3.96 -7.43
N GLU A 190 -10.74 4.19 -8.01
CA GLU A 190 -11.94 3.37 -7.73
C GLU A 190 -11.76 1.94 -8.22
N GLU A 191 -11.21 1.74 -9.43
CA GLU A 191 -10.85 0.42 -9.96
C GLU A 191 -9.95 -0.34 -8.98
N LEU A 192 -8.89 0.30 -8.47
CA LEU A 192 -7.97 -0.32 -7.51
C LEU A 192 -8.61 -0.58 -6.13
N ARG A 193 -9.48 0.31 -5.66
CA ARG A 193 -10.07 0.25 -4.32
C ARG A 193 -11.17 -0.81 -4.21
N LEU A 194 -11.99 -0.94 -5.25
CA LEU A 194 -13.14 -1.85 -5.29
C LEU A 194 -12.77 -3.27 -5.77
N ASP A 195 -11.51 -3.49 -6.14
CA ASP A 195 -11.04 -4.79 -6.58
C ASP A 195 -10.62 -5.68 -5.41
N HIS A 196 -11.50 -6.64 -5.11
CA HIS A 196 -11.30 -7.67 -4.10
C HIS A 196 -10.98 -9.06 -4.69
N SER A 197 -10.86 -9.18 -6.01
CA SER A 197 -10.65 -10.47 -6.70
C SER A 197 -9.20 -10.65 -7.15
N HIS A 198 -8.47 -9.56 -7.37
CA HIS A 198 -7.10 -9.58 -7.85
C HIS A 198 -6.07 -9.44 -6.71
N GLY A 199 -4.93 -10.11 -6.89
CA GLY A 199 -3.79 -10.05 -5.98
C GLY A 199 -2.94 -8.79 -6.18
N ALA A 200 -1.94 -8.61 -5.31
CA ALA A 200 -1.06 -7.45 -5.29
C ALA A 200 -0.40 -7.16 -6.66
N ARG A 201 -0.01 -8.21 -7.39
CA ARG A 201 0.68 -8.12 -8.68
C ARG A 201 -0.23 -7.61 -9.79
N GLU A 202 -1.46 -8.11 -9.85
CA GLU A 202 -2.46 -7.69 -10.82
C GLU A 202 -2.87 -6.23 -10.57
N LEU A 203 -3.07 -5.85 -9.31
CA LEU A 203 -3.34 -4.46 -8.94
C LEU A 203 -2.20 -3.52 -9.29
N ALA A 204 -0.94 -3.93 -9.06
CA ALA A 204 0.22 -3.17 -9.48
C ALA A 204 0.27 -2.98 -11.01
N THR A 205 -0.10 -4.00 -11.80
CA THR A 205 -0.30 -3.83 -13.26
C THR A 205 -1.41 -2.83 -13.57
N MET A 206 -2.55 -2.91 -12.87
CA MET A 206 -3.68 -2.00 -13.09
C MET A 206 -3.30 -0.56 -12.79
N ALA A 207 -2.53 -0.30 -11.73
CA ALA A 207 -2.04 1.03 -11.41
C ALA A 207 -1.17 1.64 -12.53
N VAL A 208 -0.24 0.86 -13.10
CA VAL A 208 0.56 1.32 -14.24
C VAL A 208 -0.29 1.49 -15.50
N LYS A 209 -1.30 0.64 -15.72
CA LYS A 209 -2.29 0.85 -16.80
C LYS A 209 -3.11 2.11 -16.62
N SER A 210 -3.44 2.51 -15.39
CA SER A 210 -4.10 3.79 -15.11
C SER A 210 -3.20 4.97 -15.49
N LEU A 211 -1.88 4.86 -15.28
CA LEU A 211 -0.93 5.87 -15.78
C LEU A 211 -0.94 5.98 -17.30
N ILE A 212 -1.00 4.85 -18.02
CA ILE A 212 -1.14 4.84 -19.48
C ILE A 212 -2.41 5.58 -19.90
N LYS A 213 -3.57 5.25 -19.30
CA LYS A 213 -4.85 5.93 -19.56
C LYS A 213 -4.76 7.45 -19.33
N ILE A 214 -4.03 7.88 -18.29
CA ILE A 214 -3.80 9.31 -18.00
C ILE A 214 -3.01 9.97 -19.12
N VAL A 215 -1.90 9.37 -19.56
CA VAL A 215 -1.07 9.89 -20.65
C VAL A 215 -1.87 9.99 -21.96
N GLU A 216 -2.63 8.95 -22.29
CA GLU A 216 -3.49 8.93 -23.49
C GLU A 216 -4.55 10.04 -23.48
N HIS A 217 -5.19 10.26 -22.33
CA HIS A 217 -6.14 11.34 -22.16
C HIS A 217 -5.49 12.72 -22.29
N ASP A 218 -4.31 12.92 -21.72
CA ASP A 218 -3.58 14.19 -21.81
C ASP A 218 -3.10 14.47 -23.24
N GLN A 219 -2.72 13.44 -24.00
CA GLN A 219 -2.43 13.53 -25.44
C GLN A 219 -3.65 14.01 -26.23
N GLN A 220 -4.83 13.43 -25.97
CA GLN A 220 -6.08 13.78 -26.65
C GLN A 220 -6.55 15.21 -26.34
N THR A 221 -6.36 15.66 -25.10
CA THR A 221 -6.81 16.97 -24.62
C THR A 221 -5.78 18.09 -24.82
N GLN A 222 -4.58 17.77 -25.33
CA GLN A 222 -3.46 18.70 -25.52
C GLN A 222 -3.11 19.49 -24.24
N ARG A 223 -3.24 18.82 -23.08
CA ARG A 223 -2.98 19.40 -21.75
C ARG A 223 -1.46 19.57 -21.55
N SER A 224 -0.99 20.80 -21.70
CA SER A 224 0.39 21.29 -21.51
C SER A 224 1.38 21.05 -22.67
N ARG A 225 2.09 22.12 -23.05
CA ARG A 225 3.26 22.07 -23.96
C ARG A 225 4.59 22.05 -23.20
N ASP A 226 4.56 22.27 -21.89
CA ASP A 226 5.75 22.23 -21.04
C ASP A 226 5.87 20.85 -20.40
N ALA A 227 6.93 20.12 -20.77
CA ALA A 227 7.19 18.78 -20.30
C ALA A 227 7.47 18.72 -18.79
N ASN A 228 8.11 19.75 -18.21
CA ASN A 228 8.42 19.80 -16.78
C ASN A 228 7.17 20.06 -15.93
N GLU A 229 6.30 20.97 -16.37
CA GLU A 229 5.02 21.22 -15.69
C GLU A 229 4.09 20.02 -15.80
N TRP A 230 4.01 19.40 -16.99
CA TRP A 230 3.25 18.17 -17.18
C TRP A 230 3.76 17.06 -16.28
N TRP A 231 5.08 16.83 -16.26
CA TRP A 231 5.70 15.78 -15.44
C TRP A 231 5.39 15.95 -13.96
N LYS A 232 5.44 17.17 -13.41
CA LYS A 232 5.05 17.44 -12.02
C LYS A 232 3.59 17.07 -11.75
N GLY A 233 2.69 17.40 -12.68
CA GLY A 233 1.29 16.99 -12.60
C GLY A 233 1.13 15.47 -12.62
N PHE A 234 1.82 14.81 -13.56
CA PHE A 234 1.81 13.36 -13.72
C PHE A 234 2.37 12.63 -12.49
N GLN A 235 3.48 13.11 -11.90
CA GLN A 235 4.05 12.59 -10.65
C GLN A 235 3.05 12.64 -9.50
N ARG A 236 2.28 13.73 -9.35
CA ARG A 236 1.23 13.82 -8.33
C ARG A 236 0.12 12.79 -8.56
N GLN A 237 -0.31 12.60 -9.80
CA GLN A 237 -1.32 11.58 -10.12
C GLN A 237 -0.80 10.17 -9.82
N ALA A 238 0.45 9.89 -10.16
CA ALA A 238 1.11 8.64 -9.85
C ALA A 238 1.26 8.40 -8.33
N PHE A 239 1.56 9.45 -7.55
CA PHE A 239 1.60 9.37 -6.09
C PHE A 239 0.25 8.92 -5.52
N HIS A 240 -0.87 9.42 -6.07
CA HIS A 240 -2.19 8.97 -5.65
C HIS A 240 -2.42 7.48 -5.93
N LEU A 241 -2.07 7.00 -7.12
CA LEU A 241 -2.20 5.56 -7.43
C LEU A 241 -1.32 4.71 -6.49
N ALA A 242 -0.09 5.15 -6.22
CA ALA A 242 0.88 4.45 -5.38
C ALA A 242 0.45 4.33 -3.90
N PHE A 243 -0.08 5.41 -3.31
CA PHE A 243 -0.28 5.49 -1.85
C PHE A 243 -1.72 5.65 -1.39
N ASN A 244 -2.64 5.97 -2.31
CA ASN A 244 -4.06 6.23 -1.99
C ASN A 244 -5.03 5.27 -2.68
N GLY A 245 -4.55 4.34 -3.53
CA GLY A 245 -5.39 3.35 -4.22
C GLY A 245 -5.88 2.23 -3.31
N ARG A 246 -4.95 1.38 -2.84
CA ARG A 246 -5.24 0.25 -1.94
C ARG A 246 -4.14 0.09 -0.89
N PRO A 247 -4.31 0.62 0.35
CA PRO A 247 -3.24 0.66 1.35
C PRO A 247 -2.62 -0.70 1.73
N SER A 248 -3.41 -1.77 1.76
CA SER A 248 -2.93 -3.10 2.13
C SER A 248 -1.95 -3.71 1.12
N MET A 249 -2.15 -3.39 -0.16
CA MET A 249 -1.29 -3.84 -1.27
C MET A 249 -0.29 -2.76 -1.70
N ALA A 250 -0.07 -1.74 -0.86
CA ALA A 250 0.67 -0.55 -1.24
C ALA A 250 2.12 -0.83 -1.62
N ALA A 251 2.78 -1.85 -1.07
CA ALA A 251 4.19 -2.14 -1.40
C ALA A 251 4.37 -2.47 -2.89
N ALA A 252 3.60 -3.45 -3.41
CA ALA A 252 3.67 -3.84 -4.81
C ALA A 252 3.24 -2.70 -5.75
N ILE A 253 2.14 -2.01 -5.42
CA ILE A 253 1.60 -0.91 -6.24
C ILE A 253 2.61 0.24 -6.30
N SER A 254 3.08 0.73 -5.15
CA SER A 254 4.00 1.86 -5.09
C SER A 254 5.35 1.55 -5.75
N ASN A 255 5.87 0.33 -5.60
CA ASN A 255 7.12 -0.06 -6.25
C ASN A 255 6.96 -0.14 -7.78
N ALA A 256 5.89 -0.75 -8.26
CA ALA A 256 5.61 -0.81 -9.70
C ALA A 256 5.43 0.59 -10.32
N VAL A 257 4.67 1.46 -9.66
CA VAL A 257 4.49 2.86 -10.08
C VAL A 257 5.82 3.61 -10.06
N ALA A 258 6.62 3.47 -8.99
CA ALA A 258 7.89 4.15 -8.86
C ALA A 258 8.90 3.72 -9.94
N MET A 259 9.00 2.43 -10.23
CA MET A 259 9.86 1.90 -11.28
C MET A 259 9.41 2.39 -12.66
N ALA A 260 8.10 2.36 -12.94
CA ALA A 260 7.54 2.87 -14.19
C ALA A 260 7.80 4.37 -14.38
N LEU A 261 7.67 5.17 -13.30
CA LEU A 261 8.04 6.59 -13.32
C LEU A 261 9.53 6.81 -13.55
N LYS A 262 10.39 5.99 -12.94
CA LYS A 262 11.84 6.11 -13.13
C LYS A 262 12.24 5.89 -14.59
N GLU A 263 11.68 4.85 -15.22
CA GLU A 263 11.89 4.56 -16.63
C GLU A 263 11.34 5.70 -17.52
N ALA A 264 10.12 6.17 -17.24
CA ALA A 264 9.49 7.26 -17.98
C ALA A 264 10.22 8.60 -17.87
N LYS A 265 10.83 8.90 -16.71
CA LYS A 265 11.56 10.17 -16.46
C LYS A 265 12.72 10.38 -17.44
N ALA A 266 13.33 9.30 -17.93
CA ALA A 266 14.40 9.35 -18.93
C ALA A 266 13.98 9.98 -20.27
N HIS A 267 12.66 10.14 -20.50
CA HIS A 267 12.10 10.78 -21.69
C HIS A 267 11.66 12.23 -21.47
N ILE A 268 11.79 12.75 -20.25
CA ILE A 268 11.44 14.13 -19.88
C ILE A 268 12.67 15.02 -19.77
N ASP A 269 13.85 14.47 -19.48
CA ASP A 269 15.08 15.22 -19.26
C ASP A 269 16.24 14.66 -20.13
N PRO A 270 16.58 15.27 -21.28
CA PRO A 270 15.98 16.47 -21.86
C PRO A 270 14.63 16.21 -22.57
N PRO A 271 13.72 17.20 -22.65
CA PRO A 271 12.40 17.00 -23.23
C PRO A 271 12.45 16.89 -24.76
N LEU A 272 11.86 15.82 -25.29
CA LEU A 272 11.72 15.57 -26.73
C LEU A 272 10.33 16.02 -27.24
N PRO A 273 10.17 16.37 -28.53
CA PRO A 273 8.88 16.82 -29.08
C PRO A 273 7.73 15.82 -28.93
N ASP A 274 8.03 14.52 -28.83
CA ASP A 274 7.11 13.39 -28.71
C ASP A 274 7.17 12.73 -27.31
N PHE A 275 7.54 13.51 -26.28
CA PHE A 275 7.77 12.95 -24.94
C PHE A 275 6.59 12.16 -24.38
N LEU A 276 5.33 12.58 -24.64
CA LEU A 276 4.14 11.85 -24.18
C LEU A 276 4.04 10.45 -24.81
N ASP A 277 4.34 10.32 -26.10
CA ASP A 277 4.34 9.02 -26.78
C ASP A 277 5.44 8.10 -26.24
N ARG A 278 6.62 8.66 -25.96
CA ARG A 278 7.73 7.90 -25.37
C ARG A 278 7.44 7.46 -23.95
N VAL A 279 6.86 8.35 -23.13
CA VAL A 279 6.41 8.00 -21.78
C VAL A 279 5.38 6.88 -21.85
N ARG A 280 4.36 6.98 -22.71
CA ARG A 280 3.37 5.92 -22.92
C ARG A 280 4.02 4.59 -23.29
N GLN A 281 4.90 4.57 -24.30
CA GLN A 281 5.62 3.37 -24.73
C GLN A 281 6.49 2.78 -23.60
N SER A 282 7.14 3.63 -22.80
CA SER A 282 7.89 3.18 -21.62
C SER A 282 6.99 2.49 -20.60
N LEU A 283 5.82 3.05 -20.30
CA LEU A 283 4.86 2.46 -19.36
C LEU A 283 4.29 1.12 -19.89
N GLU A 284 3.99 1.05 -21.18
CA GLU A 284 3.57 -0.20 -21.85
C GLU A 284 4.65 -1.28 -21.77
N ALA A 285 5.92 -0.91 -21.98
CA ALA A 285 7.05 -1.81 -21.81
C ALA A 285 7.19 -2.28 -20.35
N SER A 286 6.99 -1.39 -19.37
CA SER A 286 6.97 -1.78 -17.95
C SER A 286 5.86 -2.80 -17.67
N VAL A 287 4.65 -2.63 -18.23
CA VAL A 287 3.55 -3.61 -18.11
C VAL A 287 3.92 -4.96 -18.73
N ALA A 288 4.52 -4.97 -19.92
CA ALA A 288 4.94 -6.20 -20.59
C ALA A 288 6.00 -6.97 -19.77
N LYS A 289 7.03 -6.27 -19.28
CA LYS A 289 8.11 -6.85 -18.44
C LYS A 289 7.57 -7.53 -17.19
N ARG A 290 6.52 -6.98 -16.56
CA ARG A 290 5.87 -7.60 -15.40
C ARG A 290 5.25 -8.96 -15.69
N GLY A 291 4.82 -9.21 -16.92
CA GLY A 291 4.34 -10.53 -17.35
C GLY A 291 5.44 -11.60 -17.30
N ASP A 292 6.69 -11.21 -17.56
CA ASP A 292 7.83 -12.14 -17.59
C ASP A 292 8.42 -12.40 -16.21
N ILE A 293 8.31 -11.46 -15.27
CA ILE A 293 8.75 -11.64 -13.87
C ILE A 293 8.12 -12.90 -13.25
N SER A 294 6.81 -13.12 -13.44
CA SER A 294 6.12 -14.28 -12.87
C SER A 294 6.63 -15.62 -13.44
N LYS A 295 6.95 -15.66 -14.74
CA LYS A 295 7.58 -16.84 -15.37
C LYS A 295 8.96 -17.09 -14.79
N GLN A 296 9.72 -16.01 -14.58
CA GLN A 296 11.06 -16.08 -14.03
C GLN A 296 11.05 -16.58 -12.57
N VAL A 297 10.13 -16.10 -11.71
CA VAL A 297 9.94 -16.64 -10.35
C VAL A 297 9.65 -18.16 -10.40
N SER A 298 8.78 -18.58 -11.32
CA SER A 298 8.43 -20.00 -11.51
C SER A 298 9.65 -20.84 -11.94
N HIS A 299 10.48 -20.30 -12.83
CA HIS A 299 11.74 -20.91 -13.23
C HIS A 299 12.72 -21.04 -12.06
N GLN A 300 12.89 -19.98 -11.25
CA GLN A 300 13.78 -20.02 -10.08
C GLN A 300 13.29 -21.01 -9.01
N PHE A 301 11.98 -21.15 -8.81
CA PHE A 301 11.43 -22.17 -7.93
C PHE A 301 11.70 -23.60 -8.45
N SER A 302 11.53 -23.84 -9.75
CA SER A 302 11.88 -25.12 -10.36
C SER A 302 13.36 -25.45 -10.16
N LYS A 303 14.25 -24.48 -10.37
CA LYS A 303 15.69 -24.62 -10.13
C LYS A 303 16.00 -24.92 -8.66
N PHE A 304 15.36 -24.21 -7.73
CA PHE A 304 15.49 -24.46 -6.30
C PHE A 304 15.11 -25.91 -5.92
N LEU A 305 14.00 -26.43 -6.46
CA LEU A 305 13.60 -27.82 -6.22
C LEU A 305 14.63 -28.81 -6.77
N GLN A 306 15.17 -28.57 -7.97
CA GLN A 306 16.20 -29.40 -8.57
C GLN A 306 17.49 -29.41 -7.74
N GLU A 307 17.94 -28.26 -7.25
CA GLU A 307 19.13 -28.16 -6.40
C GLU A 307 18.92 -28.87 -5.04
N LYS A 308 17.71 -28.78 -4.47
CA LYS A 308 17.40 -29.35 -3.16
C LYS A 308 17.11 -30.85 -3.19
N PHE A 309 16.46 -31.35 -4.24
CA PHE A 309 15.96 -32.74 -4.33
C PHE A 309 16.55 -33.55 -5.49
N GLY A 310 17.21 -32.91 -6.47
CA GLY A 310 17.71 -33.57 -7.68
C GLY A 310 18.76 -34.65 -7.43
N SER A 311 19.52 -34.57 -6.33
CA SER A 311 20.46 -35.63 -5.93
C SER A 311 19.77 -36.84 -5.28
N SER A 312 18.56 -36.67 -4.74
CA SER A 312 17.81 -37.71 -4.02
C SER A 312 16.93 -38.58 -4.93
N ALA A 313 16.62 -38.09 -6.14
CA ALA A 313 15.87 -38.83 -7.15
C ALA A 313 16.60 -40.09 -7.67
N GLN A 314 17.93 -40.16 -7.53
CA GLN A 314 18.72 -41.35 -7.89
C GLN A 314 18.85 -42.38 -6.75
N ALA A 315 18.57 -42.01 -5.49
CA ALA A 315 18.82 -42.88 -4.33
C ALA A 315 17.60 -43.68 -3.85
N HIS A 316 16.38 -43.34 -4.29
CA HIS A 316 15.13 -43.97 -3.84
C HIS A 316 14.43 -44.75 -4.96
N ALA A 317 15.17 -45.59 -5.68
CA ALA A 317 14.66 -46.45 -6.76
C ALA A 317 13.68 -47.57 -6.30
N GLY A 318 13.03 -47.43 -5.13
CA GLY A 318 12.05 -48.37 -4.58
C GLY A 318 10.68 -47.78 -4.26
N GLU A 319 10.59 -46.48 -3.96
CA GLU A 319 9.33 -45.74 -3.79
C GLU A 319 9.52 -44.39 -4.49
N LYS A 320 8.70 -44.07 -5.49
CA LYS A 320 8.74 -42.76 -6.18
C LYS A 320 8.46 -41.65 -5.14
N GLY A 321 9.51 -41.12 -4.52
CA GLY A 321 9.41 -40.09 -3.48
C GLY A 321 8.78 -38.84 -4.06
N ARG A 322 7.60 -38.47 -3.55
CA ARG A 322 6.93 -37.21 -3.88
C ARG A 322 7.52 -36.11 -3.01
N VAL A 323 7.81 -34.94 -3.57
CA VAL A 323 8.12 -33.75 -2.78
C VAL A 323 6.83 -33.30 -2.09
N LYS A 324 6.82 -33.32 -0.76
CA LYS A 324 5.66 -32.99 0.07
C LYS A 324 5.71 -31.53 0.49
N ILE A 325 4.72 -30.77 0.06
CA ILE A 325 4.64 -29.32 0.25
C ILE A 325 3.39 -28.99 1.06
N LEU A 326 3.53 -28.28 2.17
CA LEU A 326 2.43 -27.62 2.86
C LEU A 326 2.30 -26.18 2.37
N THR A 327 1.08 -25.76 2.05
CA THR A 327 0.74 -24.38 1.71
C THR A 327 -0.62 -24.01 2.29
N LEU A 328 -0.93 -22.72 2.26
CA LEU A 328 -2.25 -22.20 2.60
C LEU A 328 -2.68 -21.14 1.59
N SER A 329 -3.95 -20.79 1.64
CA SER A 329 -4.59 -19.79 0.80
C SER A 329 -4.50 -20.11 -0.70
N LEU A 330 -4.79 -19.12 -1.53
CA LEU A 330 -4.64 -19.17 -2.98
C LEU A 330 -3.60 -18.14 -3.41
N SER A 331 -2.38 -18.61 -3.65
CA SER A 331 -1.31 -17.80 -4.25
C SER A 331 -1.19 -18.11 -5.74
N SER A 332 -1.40 -17.10 -6.59
CA SER A 332 -1.19 -17.21 -8.02
C SER A 332 0.28 -17.50 -8.36
N THR A 333 1.23 -16.96 -7.58
CA THR A 333 2.67 -17.22 -7.71
C THR A 333 3.00 -18.68 -7.38
N ILE A 334 2.48 -19.24 -6.28
CA ILE A 334 2.69 -20.66 -5.93
C ILE A 334 2.08 -21.57 -7.00
N LYS A 335 0.85 -21.27 -7.45
CA LYS A 335 0.19 -22.03 -8.53
C LYS A 335 1.05 -22.10 -9.78
N ALA A 336 1.51 -20.95 -10.27
CA ALA A 336 2.34 -20.88 -11.48
C ALA A 336 3.66 -21.65 -11.30
N ALA A 337 4.29 -21.52 -10.14
CA ALA A 337 5.54 -22.19 -9.84
C ALA A 337 5.42 -23.71 -9.73
N VAL A 338 4.36 -24.23 -9.11
CA VAL A 338 4.07 -25.67 -9.03
C VAL A 338 3.84 -26.26 -10.41
N LEU A 339 2.99 -25.63 -11.22
CA LEU A 339 2.69 -26.09 -12.58
C LEU A 339 3.94 -26.06 -13.46
N HIS A 340 4.70 -24.96 -13.42
CA HIS A 340 5.94 -24.84 -14.16
C HIS A 340 6.97 -25.90 -13.75
N ALA A 341 7.15 -26.16 -12.44
CA ALA A 341 8.10 -27.17 -11.98
C ALA A 341 7.73 -28.58 -12.47
N LEU A 342 6.43 -28.92 -12.47
CA LEU A 342 5.94 -30.19 -13.03
C LEU A 342 6.11 -30.26 -14.56
N ASP A 343 6.00 -29.15 -15.27
CA ASP A 343 6.22 -29.07 -16.72
C ASP A 343 7.70 -29.16 -17.08
N ALA A 344 8.58 -28.61 -16.24
CA ALA A 344 10.03 -28.58 -16.48
C ALA A 344 10.73 -29.92 -16.17
N ASP A 345 10.12 -30.79 -15.37
CA ASP A 345 10.67 -32.09 -14.98
C ASP A 345 9.57 -33.16 -14.93
N GLU A 346 9.55 -34.06 -15.92
CA GLU A 346 8.58 -35.15 -16.01
C GLU A 346 8.75 -36.21 -14.90
N SER A 347 9.94 -36.30 -14.31
CA SER A 347 10.24 -37.23 -13.21
C SER A 347 9.75 -36.71 -11.86
N LEU A 348 9.52 -35.40 -11.75
CA LEU A 348 9.05 -34.76 -10.54
C LEU A 348 7.60 -35.16 -10.23
N SER A 349 7.38 -35.61 -9.00
CA SER A 349 6.06 -35.84 -8.42
C SER A 349 5.93 -35.06 -7.13
N MET A 350 4.76 -34.49 -6.87
CA MET A 350 4.45 -33.66 -5.72
C MET A 350 3.24 -34.18 -4.95
N GLU A 351 3.22 -33.92 -3.65
CA GLU A 351 2.06 -34.06 -2.78
C GLU A 351 1.84 -32.72 -2.07
N LEU A 352 0.74 -32.04 -2.39
CA LEU A 352 0.42 -30.71 -1.91
C LEU A 352 -0.61 -30.80 -0.79
N HIS A 353 -0.19 -30.50 0.42
CA HIS A 353 -1.02 -30.34 1.61
C HIS A 353 -1.51 -28.88 1.65
N ILE A 354 -2.81 -28.65 1.52
CA ILE A 354 -3.41 -27.33 1.46
C ILE A 354 -4.26 -27.12 2.71
N LEU A 355 -3.99 -26.06 3.46
CA LEU A 355 -4.88 -25.54 4.50
C LEU A 355 -5.96 -24.67 3.85
N GLU A 356 -7.22 -24.90 4.23
CA GLU A 356 -8.38 -24.28 3.56
C GLU A 356 -8.41 -22.75 3.60
N SER A 357 -7.83 -22.13 4.63
CA SER A 357 -7.77 -20.67 4.87
C SER A 357 -9.12 -20.01 5.09
N ARG A 358 -9.61 -20.05 6.32
CA ARG A 358 -10.79 -19.26 6.74
C ARG A 358 -10.49 -17.75 6.69
N PRO A 359 -11.52 -16.90 6.52
CA PRO A 359 -12.95 -17.24 6.35
C PRO A 359 -13.39 -17.58 4.93
N LEU A 360 -12.64 -17.21 3.90
CA LEU A 360 -13.09 -17.31 2.50
C LEU A 360 -12.78 -18.66 1.85
N ASN A 361 -12.08 -19.55 2.55
CA ASN A 361 -11.69 -20.88 2.11
C ASN A 361 -10.84 -20.82 0.83
N GLU A 362 -9.92 -19.86 0.73
CA GLU A 362 -9.11 -19.65 -0.48
C GLU A 362 -8.29 -20.90 -0.85
N GLY A 363 -7.81 -21.67 0.12
CA GLY A 363 -7.10 -22.93 -0.12
C GLY A 363 -7.97 -24.01 -0.76
N ALA A 364 -9.26 -24.07 -0.42
CA ALA A 364 -10.20 -24.96 -1.12
C ALA A 364 -10.39 -24.52 -2.58
N ASN A 365 -10.44 -23.21 -2.84
CA ASN A 365 -10.46 -22.67 -4.20
C ASN A 365 -9.15 -22.96 -4.94
N PHE A 366 -8.00 -22.95 -4.26
CA PHE A 366 -6.72 -23.31 -4.86
C PHE A 366 -6.71 -24.76 -5.35
N ALA A 367 -7.19 -25.70 -4.52
CA ALA A 367 -7.36 -27.10 -4.91
C ALA A 367 -8.27 -27.23 -6.14
N LYS A 368 -9.41 -26.54 -6.15
CA LYS A 368 -10.33 -26.50 -7.30
C LYS A 368 -9.62 -26.05 -8.58
N VAL A 369 -8.94 -24.91 -8.56
CA VAL A 369 -8.24 -24.37 -9.73
C VAL A 369 -7.16 -25.33 -10.26
N LEU A 370 -6.43 -26.01 -9.38
CA LEU A 370 -5.44 -27.03 -9.80
C LEU A 370 -6.11 -28.24 -10.45
N THR A 371 -7.25 -28.70 -9.93
CA THR A 371 -7.99 -29.82 -10.53
C THR A 371 -8.63 -29.46 -11.88
N GLU A 372 -9.12 -28.23 -12.04
CA GLU A 372 -9.62 -27.71 -13.33
C GLU A 372 -8.50 -27.60 -14.36
N GLU A 373 -7.30 -27.17 -13.95
CA GLU A 373 -6.09 -27.18 -14.79
C GLU A 373 -5.73 -28.61 -15.24
N ALA A 374 -5.70 -29.56 -14.30
CA ALA A 374 -5.40 -30.95 -14.61
C ALA A 374 -6.42 -31.55 -15.61
N GLN A 375 -7.71 -31.28 -15.41
CA GLN A 375 -8.77 -31.73 -16.33
C GLN A 375 -8.58 -31.12 -17.73
N ARG A 376 -8.30 -29.81 -17.82
CA ARG A 376 -8.09 -29.13 -19.10
C ARG A 376 -6.94 -29.73 -19.90
N ARG A 377 -5.84 -30.11 -19.22
CA ARG A 377 -4.66 -30.76 -19.83
C ARG A 377 -4.91 -32.20 -20.26
N ARG A 378 -5.88 -32.90 -19.65
CA ARG A 378 -6.32 -34.23 -20.11
C ARG A 378 -7.20 -34.14 -21.35
N ASP A 379 -8.17 -33.23 -21.35
CA ASP A 379 -9.23 -33.18 -22.37
C ASP A 379 -8.76 -32.56 -23.68
N ALA A 380 -7.90 -31.55 -23.59
CA ALA A 380 -7.40 -30.85 -24.75
C ALA A 380 -5.94 -31.22 -24.96
N GLY A 381 -5.54 -31.51 -26.21
CA GLY A 381 -4.14 -31.49 -26.66
C GLY A 381 -3.50 -30.10 -26.58
N THR A 382 -3.78 -29.39 -25.49
CA THR A 382 -3.28 -28.08 -25.07
C THR A 382 -1.85 -28.21 -24.58
N THR A 383 -1.18 -27.06 -24.45
CA THR A 383 0.20 -26.98 -23.98
C THR A 383 0.32 -27.44 -22.52
N GLY A 384 0.87 -28.62 -22.30
CA GLY A 384 1.29 -29.14 -20.99
C GLY A 384 1.04 -30.64 -20.85
N SER A 385 1.98 -31.35 -20.24
CA SER A 385 1.83 -32.79 -19.96
C SER A 385 0.76 -33.02 -18.88
N PRO A 386 0.03 -34.14 -18.90
CA PRO A 386 -0.86 -34.53 -17.80
C PRO A 386 -0.13 -34.49 -16.45
N ILE A 387 -0.78 -33.93 -15.43
CA ILE A 387 -0.19 -33.71 -14.11
C ILE A 387 -0.86 -34.52 -13.01
N ASP A 388 -2.03 -35.09 -13.26
CA ASP A 388 -2.86 -35.78 -12.26
C ASP A 388 -2.21 -37.03 -11.63
N ASP A 389 -1.38 -37.76 -12.38
CA ASP A 389 -0.62 -38.88 -11.82
C ASP A 389 0.54 -38.42 -10.92
N ARG A 390 1.03 -37.19 -11.15
CA ARG A 390 2.24 -36.62 -10.53
C ARG A 390 1.93 -35.62 -9.43
N LEU A 391 0.74 -35.03 -9.38
CA LEU A 391 0.30 -34.07 -8.37
C LEU A 391 -0.82 -34.66 -7.52
N ARG A 392 -0.51 -35.00 -6.27
CA ARG A 392 -1.51 -35.39 -5.27
C ARG A 392 -1.88 -34.17 -4.43
N ILE A 393 -3.17 -33.98 -4.14
CA ILE A 393 -3.65 -32.86 -3.32
C ILE A 393 -4.34 -33.43 -2.07
N ILE A 394 -3.99 -32.90 -0.90
CA ILE A 394 -4.61 -33.18 0.39
C ILE A 394 -5.09 -31.85 0.95
N LEU A 395 -6.40 -31.68 1.11
CA LEU A 395 -7.02 -30.46 1.64
C LEU A 395 -7.55 -30.71 3.05
N ALA A 396 -7.29 -29.81 3.98
CA ALA A 396 -7.86 -29.87 5.33
C ALA A 396 -8.08 -28.48 5.94
N SER A 397 -8.80 -28.44 7.05
CA SER A 397 -9.00 -27.22 7.83
C SER A 397 -7.68 -26.66 8.35
N ASP A 398 -7.63 -25.35 8.58
CA ASP A 398 -6.45 -24.68 9.16
C ASP A 398 -6.03 -25.27 10.51
N ALA A 399 -7.01 -25.69 11.33
CA ALA A 399 -6.78 -26.37 12.62
C ALA A 399 -5.99 -27.69 12.50
N SER A 400 -5.93 -28.28 11.30
CA SER A 400 -5.22 -29.53 11.03
C SER A 400 -3.76 -29.32 10.68
N VAL A 401 -3.21 -28.10 10.79
CA VAL A 401 -1.82 -27.77 10.43
C VAL A 401 -0.79 -28.72 11.05
N GLY A 402 -0.96 -29.11 12.32
CA GLY A 402 -0.05 -30.07 12.97
C GLY A 402 -0.15 -31.50 12.40
N VAL A 403 -1.33 -31.89 11.92
CA VAL A 403 -1.54 -33.20 11.28
C VAL A 403 -0.96 -33.20 9.87
N LEU A 404 -1.23 -32.16 9.09
CA LEU A 404 -0.75 -32.03 7.71
C LEU A 404 0.75 -31.70 7.63
N SER A 405 1.35 -31.20 8.71
CA SER A 405 2.79 -30.98 8.78
C SER A 405 3.62 -32.25 8.93
N LYS A 406 2.99 -33.41 9.17
CA LYS A 406 3.72 -34.67 9.33
C LYS A 406 4.41 -35.04 8.02
N ASP A 407 5.71 -35.31 8.11
CA ASP A 407 6.55 -35.79 7.02
C ASP A 407 6.58 -34.90 5.77
N ILE A 408 6.29 -33.60 5.89
CA ILE A 408 6.47 -32.66 4.79
C ILE A 408 7.95 -32.29 4.59
N ASP A 409 8.32 -31.96 3.36
CA ASP A 409 9.66 -31.48 3.02
C ASP A 409 9.74 -29.95 3.08
N LEU A 410 8.68 -29.28 2.63
CA LEU A 410 8.61 -27.83 2.52
C LEU A 410 7.31 -27.27 3.07
N VAL A 411 7.39 -26.10 3.71
CA VAL A 411 6.27 -25.16 3.80
C VAL A 411 6.51 -24.09 2.75
N VAL A 412 5.60 -23.92 1.80
CA VAL A 412 5.69 -22.88 0.78
C VAL A 412 4.62 -21.84 1.08
N ILE A 413 5.06 -20.60 1.29
CA ILE A 413 4.18 -19.44 1.51
C ILE A 413 4.42 -18.38 0.44
N GLY A 414 3.38 -17.61 0.15
CA GLY A 414 3.52 -16.38 -0.61
C GLY A 414 4.00 -15.24 0.29
N ALA A 415 4.02 -14.04 -0.29
CA ALA A 415 4.10 -12.80 0.47
C ALA A 415 3.09 -11.81 -0.12
N ASP A 416 2.49 -11.00 0.73
CA ASP A 416 1.83 -9.74 0.34
C ASP A 416 2.77 -8.56 0.59
N ARG A 417 3.65 -8.69 1.59
CA ARG A 417 4.71 -7.72 1.91
C ARG A 417 5.90 -8.42 2.55
N ILE A 418 7.12 -7.94 2.25
CA ILE A 418 8.36 -8.37 2.92
C ILE A 418 9.02 -7.15 3.56
N SER A 419 9.33 -7.20 4.86
CA SER A 419 9.99 -6.11 5.59
C SER A 419 11.46 -5.95 5.20
N GLU A 420 12.11 -4.83 5.56
CA GLU A 420 13.57 -4.67 5.39
C GLU A 420 14.37 -5.76 6.13
N ALA A 421 13.82 -6.28 7.24
CA ALA A 421 14.44 -7.35 8.01
C ALA A 421 14.21 -8.75 7.42
N GLY A 422 13.29 -8.88 6.47
CA GLY A 422 12.91 -10.16 5.84
C GLY A 422 11.65 -10.80 6.43
N ASP A 423 10.96 -10.14 7.37
CA ASP A 423 9.68 -10.67 7.85
C ASP A 423 8.67 -10.68 6.70
N VAL A 424 7.86 -11.74 6.62
CA VAL A 424 6.89 -11.91 5.53
C VAL A 424 5.49 -11.74 6.09
N SER A 425 4.77 -10.73 5.59
CA SER A 425 3.34 -10.60 5.78
C SER A 425 2.64 -11.41 4.70
N ASN A 426 1.80 -12.36 5.12
CA ASN A 426 1.01 -13.23 4.25
C ASN A 426 -0.29 -13.63 4.99
N LYS A 427 -1.20 -14.34 4.31
CA LYS A 427 -2.48 -14.78 4.87
C LYS A 427 -2.33 -15.36 6.29
N THR A 428 -3.21 -14.96 7.21
CA THR A 428 -3.34 -15.54 8.55
C THR A 428 -3.41 -17.07 8.48
N GLY A 429 -2.63 -17.73 9.33
CA GLY A 429 -2.29 -19.15 9.28
C GLY A 429 -0.85 -19.41 8.81
N SER A 430 -0.18 -18.45 8.15
CA SER A 430 1.20 -18.59 7.67
C SER A 430 2.23 -18.74 8.80
N LEU A 431 2.08 -17.99 9.90
CA LEU A 431 2.98 -18.09 11.06
C LEU A 431 2.80 -19.43 11.75
N ALA A 432 1.54 -19.84 11.93
CA ALA A 432 1.21 -21.14 12.49
C ALA A 432 1.79 -22.28 11.64
N ALA A 433 1.65 -22.22 10.31
CA ALA A 433 2.24 -23.18 9.39
C ALA A 433 3.77 -23.25 9.55
N ALA A 434 4.47 -22.12 9.51
CA ALA A 434 5.93 -22.09 9.65
C ALA A 434 6.40 -22.69 10.99
N LEU A 435 5.82 -22.25 12.11
CA LEU A 435 6.21 -22.69 13.45
C LEU A 435 5.85 -24.15 13.72
N VAL A 436 4.60 -24.54 13.45
CA VAL A 436 4.11 -25.89 13.74
C VAL A 436 4.80 -26.91 12.85
N SER A 437 5.02 -26.60 11.56
CA SER A 437 5.74 -27.51 10.68
C SER A 437 7.17 -27.74 11.11
N LYS A 438 7.90 -26.68 11.51
CA LYS A 438 9.25 -26.83 12.06
C LYS A 438 9.23 -27.67 13.35
N ALA A 439 8.27 -27.45 14.24
CA ALA A 439 8.16 -28.24 15.47
C ALA A 439 7.84 -29.72 15.20
N VAL A 440 6.82 -30.01 14.39
CA VAL A 440 6.35 -31.38 14.09
C VAL A 440 7.40 -32.18 13.33
N THR A 441 8.15 -31.54 12.44
CA THR A 441 9.19 -32.19 11.63
C THR A 441 10.56 -32.20 12.31
N SER A 442 10.66 -31.69 13.55
CA SER A 442 11.93 -31.52 14.27
C SER A 442 12.96 -30.71 13.47
N GLY A 443 12.51 -29.67 12.78
CA GLY A 443 13.32 -28.76 11.98
C GLY A 443 13.73 -29.28 10.60
N LYS A 444 13.22 -30.45 10.17
CA LYS A 444 13.53 -31.01 8.84
C LYS A 444 12.86 -30.25 7.70
N ALA A 445 11.62 -29.82 7.88
CA ALA A 445 10.92 -29.06 6.86
C ALA A 445 11.48 -27.65 6.74
N ALA A 446 11.74 -27.22 5.50
CA ALA A 446 12.19 -25.87 5.22
C ALA A 446 10.99 -24.96 4.87
N VAL A 447 10.99 -23.75 5.40
CA VAL A 447 10.02 -22.71 5.08
C VAL A 447 10.56 -21.87 3.92
N VAL A 448 9.82 -21.83 2.82
CA VAL A 448 10.18 -21.15 1.58
C VAL A 448 9.13 -20.08 1.29
N CYS A 449 9.57 -18.82 1.27
CA CYS A 449 8.77 -17.73 0.77
C CYS A 449 9.01 -17.60 -0.75
N ILE A 450 7.96 -17.75 -1.55
CA ILE A 450 8.01 -17.48 -2.99
C ILE A 450 7.26 -16.19 -3.32
N SER A 451 7.96 -15.23 -3.89
CA SER A 451 7.40 -13.90 -4.19
C SER A 451 8.22 -13.19 -5.26
N GLU A 452 7.55 -12.34 -6.03
CA GLU A 452 8.22 -11.29 -6.78
C GLU A 452 8.93 -10.34 -5.80
N SER A 453 10.12 -9.85 -6.17
CA SER A 453 10.89 -8.94 -5.30
C SER A 453 10.25 -7.57 -5.13
N GLU A 454 9.25 -7.25 -5.94
CA GLU A 454 8.48 -6.00 -5.85
C GLU A 454 7.71 -5.84 -4.54
N LYS A 455 7.45 -6.95 -3.84
CA LYS A 455 6.74 -6.97 -2.54
C LYS A 455 7.64 -6.61 -1.36
N ILE A 456 8.94 -6.42 -1.60
CA ILE A 456 9.86 -5.89 -0.60
C ILE A 456 9.52 -4.42 -0.35
N ALA A 457 9.22 -4.12 0.92
CA ALA A 457 8.86 -2.80 1.38
C ALA A 457 10.07 -1.87 1.51
N THR A 458 9.82 -0.56 1.54
CA THR A 458 10.79 0.42 2.03
C THR A 458 11.12 0.22 3.51
N PRO A 459 12.27 0.73 3.99
CA PRO A 459 12.63 0.71 5.40
C PRO A 459 11.52 1.30 6.28
N GLY A 460 11.24 0.61 7.37
CA GLY A 460 10.15 0.88 8.30
C GLY A 460 9.89 -0.35 9.17
N ALA A 461 9.25 -0.15 10.32
CA ALA A 461 8.89 -1.28 11.17
C ALA A 461 7.71 -2.05 10.57
N ALA A 462 7.65 -3.36 10.76
CA ALA A 462 6.48 -4.17 10.40
C ALA A 462 5.19 -3.64 11.07
N GLU A 463 5.33 -3.05 12.26
CA GLU A 463 4.28 -2.41 13.08
C GLU A 463 3.72 -1.12 12.46
N ASP A 464 4.43 -0.50 11.50
CA ASP A 464 3.94 0.69 10.78
C ASP A 464 2.84 0.33 9.77
N HIS A 465 2.54 -0.97 9.62
CA HIS A 465 1.48 -1.52 8.79
C HIS A 465 0.41 -2.15 9.69
N PRO A 466 -0.71 -1.43 9.94
CA PRO A 466 -1.76 -1.95 10.80
C PRO A 466 -2.33 -3.25 10.24
N GLU A 467 -2.76 -4.13 11.15
CA GLU A 467 -3.50 -5.35 10.81
C GLU A 467 -4.71 -5.02 9.94
N GLU A 468 -4.90 -5.72 8.84
CA GLU A 468 -6.10 -5.59 8.02
C GLU A 468 -7.24 -6.38 8.66
N ASP A 469 -8.03 -5.68 9.47
CA ASP A 469 -9.25 -6.20 10.11
C ASP A 469 -10.44 -5.96 9.18
N ASN A 470 -10.85 -7.00 8.47
CA ASN A 470 -11.89 -6.96 7.44
C ASN A 470 -13.31 -7.15 8.01
N ASP A 471 -14.31 -7.20 7.14
CA ASP A 471 -15.70 -7.35 7.57
C ASP A 471 -15.89 -8.68 8.33
N THR A 472 -16.33 -8.56 9.58
CA THR A 472 -16.62 -9.69 10.47
C THR A 472 -17.77 -10.59 9.96
N THR A 473 -18.58 -10.10 9.02
CA THR A 473 -19.65 -10.90 8.39
C THR A 473 -19.10 -12.12 7.65
N GLU A 474 -17.89 -12.03 7.08
CA GLU A 474 -17.23 -13.13 6.38
C GLU A 474 -16.98 -14.32 7.31
N LEU A 475 -16.49 -14.07 8.53
CA LEU A 475 -16.31 -15.10 9.55
C LEU A 475 -17.65 -15.63 10.06
N THR A 476 -18.52 -14.70 10.48
CA THR A 476 -19.77 -15.04 11.17
C THR A 476 -20.80 -15.72 10.27
N SER A 477 -20.69 -15.59 8.94
CA SER A 477 -21.56 -16.24 7.96
C SER A 477 -21.55 -17.76 8.10
N SER A 478 -20.38 -18.34 8.40
CA SER A 478 -20.21 -19.79 8.60
C SER A 478 -20.81 -20.30 9.92
N TRP A 479 -21.21 -19.41 10.82
CA TRP A 479 -21.72 -19.74 12.15
C TRP A 479 -23.25 -19.80 12.19
N GLU A 480 -23.93 -20.07 11.08
CA GLU A 480 -25.40 -20.04 10.97
C GLU A 480 -26.12 -20.81 12.08
N MET A 481 -25.60 -21.95 12.55
CA MET A 481 -26.16 -22.70 13.68
C MET A 481 -26.14 -21.91 15.00
N LEU A 482 -25.13 -21.07 15.24
CA LEU A 482 -25.07 -20.17 16.40
C LEU A 482 -26.01 -18.96 16.25
N ARG A 483 -26.35 -18.56 15.02
CA ARG A 483 -27.33 -17.48 14.76
C ARG A 483 -28.79 -17.95 14.92
N GLN A 484 -29.06 -19.24 14.66
CA GLN A 484 -30.40 -19.83 14.82
C GLN A 484 -30.78 -20.03 16.30
N GLN A 485 -29.80 -20.15 17.19
CA GLN A 485 -30.01 -20.07 18.63
C GLN A 485 -29.96 -18.59 19.02
N SER A 486 -31.00 -18.06 19.69
CA SER A 486 -31.03 -16.64 20.09
C SER A 486 -29.75 -16.29 20.83
N SER A 487 -28.86 -15.52 20.20
CA SER A 487 -27.63 -15.08 20.82
C SER A 487 -28.00 -14.27 22.07
N SER A 488 -27.28 -14.53 23.16
CA SER A 488 -27.48 -13.78 24.40
C SER A 488 -27.42 -12.28 24.10
N PRO A 489 -28.28 -11.42 24.68
CA PRO A 489 -28.19 -9.98 24.52
C PRO A 489 -26.88 -9.38 25.08
N LEU A 490 -26.06 -10.19 25.78
CA LEU A 490 -24.72 -9.82 26.20
C LEU A 490 -23.64 -10.12 25.15
N TRP A 491 -23.93 -10.86 24.07
CA TRP A 491 -22.96 -11.24 23.05
C TRP A 491 -22.26 -10.01 22.46
N ASP A 492 -23.03 -9.04 21.97
CA ASP A 492 -22.50 -7.82 21.37
C ASP A 492 -21.73 -6.94 22.38
N LYS A 493 -21.94 -7.15 23.68
CA LYS A 493 -21.23 -6.45 24.75
C LYS A 493 -19.93 -7.15 25.17
N MET A 494 -19.85 -8.47 25.02
CA MET A 494 -18.77 -9.30 25.57
C MET A 494 -17.85 -9.88 24.50
N VAL A 495 -18.32 -9.98 23.25
CA VAL A 495 -17.61 -10.64 22.17
C VAL A 495 -17.21 -9.61 21.13
N THR A 496 -15.91 -9.47 20.92
CA THR A 496 -15.34 -8.75 19.79
C THR A 496 -14.88 -9.77 18.76
N VAL A 497 -15.51 -9.74 17.58
CA VAL A 497 -15.08 -10.55 16.44
C VAL A 497 -14.03 -9.75 15.67
N ARG A 498 -12.92 -10.39 15.31
CA ARG A 498 -11.85 -9.80 14.50
C ARG A 498 -11.61 -10.69 13.28
N ASN A 499 -11.50 -10.09 12.10
CA ASN A 499 -11.24 -10.76 10.83
C ASN A 499 -9.89 -10.31 10.26
N VAL A 500 -8.81 -10.68 10.95
CA VAL A 500 -7.45 -10.30 10.56
C VAL A 500 -6.99 -11.15 9.38
N TYR A 501 -6.74 -10.50 8.24
CA TYR A 501 -6.38 -11.20 7.00
C TYR A 501 -4.92 -11.59 6.89
N PHE A 502 -4.02 -10.78 7.44
CA PHE A 502 -2.59 -10.92 7.27
C PHE A 502 -1.88 -10.98 8.62
N GLU A 503 -0.83 -11.79 8.69
CA GLU A 503 0.05 -11.87 9.85
C GLU A 503 1.51 -11.91 9.40
N TRP A 504 2.41 -11.54 10.31
CA TRP A 504 3.85 -11.54 10.05
C TRP A 504 4.49 -12.86 10.47
N VAL A 505 5.22 -13.46 9.53
CA VAL A 505 6.15 -14.56 9.76
C VAL A 505 7.54 -13.96 9.96
N PRO A 506 8.15 -14.09 11.17
CA PRO A 506 9.47 -13.53 11.43
C PRO A 506 10.53 -14.12 10.49
N ALA A 507 11.50 -13.30 10.09
CA ALA A 507 12.59 -13.71 9.19
C ALA A 507 13.33 -14.98 9.67
N GLN A 508 13.45 -15.19 10.99
CA GLN A 508 14.11 -16.37 11.56
C GLN A 508 13.35 -17.69 11.31
N GLN A 509 12.06 -17.59 10.96
CA GLN A 509 11.26 -18.76 10.59
C GLN A 509 11.33 -19.08 9.11
N ILE A 510 11.90 -18.21 8.26
CA ILE A 510 11.98 -18.39 6.81
C ILE A 510 13.39 -18.83 6.44
N ASP A 511 13.50 -19.97 5.75
CA ASP A 511 14.81 -20.54 5.39
C ASP A 511 15.26 -20.06 4.00
N TYR A 512 14.32 -19.78 3.08
CA TYR A 512 14.62 -19.35 1.71
C TYR A 512 13.61 -18.33 1.19
N TYR A 513 14.10 -17.32 0.47
CA TYR A 513 13.29 -16.35 -0.27
C TYR A 513 13.54 -16.53 -1.76
N VAL A 514 12.61 -17.14 -2.48
CA VAL A 514 12.74 -17.40 -3.92
C VAL A 514 12.01 -16.30 -4.70
N CYS A 515 12.75 -15.58 -5.53
CA CYS A 515 12.25 -14.51 -6.40
C CYS A 515 12.77 -14.67 -7.83
N GLU A 516 12.45 -13.72 -8.71
CA GLU A 516 12.87 -13.70 -10.12
C GLU A 516 14.39 -13.67 -10.33
N ASP A 517 15.14 -13.11 -9.38
CA ASP A 517 16.61 -13.03 -9.43
C ASP A 517 17.29 -14.22 -8.73
N GLY A 518 16.52 -15.23 -8.32
CA GLY A 518 16.98 -16.40 -7.60
C GLY A 518 16.64 -16.36 -6.11
N THR A 519 17.44 -17.07 -5.31
CA THR A 519 17.24 -17.14 -3.85
C THR A 519 17.95 -15.97 -3.17
N LEU A 520 17.20 -15.14 -2.45
CA LEU A 520 17.70 -13.97 -1.73
C LEU A 520 18.08 -14.29 -0.28
N SER A 521 19.15 -13.67 0.19
CA SER A 521 19.44 -13.56 1.61
C SER A 521 18.69 -12.38 2.24
N THR A 522 18.61 -12.34 3.58
CA THR A 522 18.10 -11.17 4.31
C THR A 522 18.95 -9.91 4.07
N GLN A 523 20.24 -10.07 3.75
CA GLN A 523 21.10 -8.96 3.34
C GLN A 523 20.71 -8.41 1.97
N ASP A 524 20.36 -9.28 1.01
CA ASP A 524 19.87 -8.86 -0.31
C ASP A 524 18.52 -8.14 -0.19
N ILE A 525 17.61 -8.64 0.65
CA ILE A 525 16.33 -8.00 0.95
C ILE A 525 16.55 -6.59 1.50
N ARG A 526 17.44 -6.45 2.50
CA ARG A 526 17.78 -5.14 3.08
C ARG A 526 18.34 -4.17 2.05
N GLN A 527 19.23 -4.64 1.17
CA GLN A 527 19.77 -3.79 0.10
C GLN A 527 18.68 -3.36 -0.88
N ARG A 528 17.78 -4.28 -1.28
CA ARG A 528 16.65 -3.96 -2.16
C ARG A 528 15.69 -2.96 -1.52
N SER A 529 15.33 -3.16 -0.26
CA SER A 529 14.47 -2.25 0.50
C SER A 529 15.00 -0.81 0.46
N ARG A 530 16.31 -0.63 0.69
CA ARG A 530 16.97 0.69 0.59
C ARG A 530 16.96 1.26 -0.82
N ARG A 531 17.25 0.45 -1.85
CA ARG A 531 17.17 0.92 -3.26
C ARG A 531 15.76 1.36 -3.63
N ILE A 532 14.73 0.66 -3.15
CA ILE A 532 13.33 1.02 -3.36
C ILE A 532 13.03 2.35 -2.67
N TYR A 533 13.52 2.54 -1.44
CA TYR A 533 13.39 3.81 -0.72
C TYR A 533 14.01 4.99 -1.47
N ASP A 534 15.26 4.82 -1.92
CA ASP A 534 15.97 5.85 -2.68
C ASP A 534 15.24 6.17 -3.99
N MET A 535 14.76 5.14 -4.70
CA MET A 535 13.98 5.29 -5.92
C MET A 535 12.66 6.02 -5.66
N MET A 536 11.91 5.61 -4.64
CA MET A 536 10.64 6.25 -4.27
C MET A 536 10.83 7.73 -3.95
N ASN A 537 11.90 8.06 -3.22
CA ASN A 537 12.28 9.45 -2.99
C ASN A 537 12.60 10.18 -4.31
N GLU A 538 13.43 9.59 -5.16
CA GLU A 538 13.83 10.18 -6.45
C GLU A 538 12.62 10.52 -7.36
N VAL A 539 11.61 9.65 -7.41
CA VAL A 539 10.48 9.77 -8.35
C VAL A 539 9.29 10.52 -7.77
N PHE A 540 9.10 10.53 -6.45
CA PHE A 540 8.00 11.23 -5.79
C PHE A 540 8.41 12.54 -5.10
N THR A 541 9.67 12.98 -5.26
CA THR A 541 10.07 14.33 -4.89
C THR A 541 9.33 15.34 -5.80
N VAL A 542 8.18 15.83 -5.36
CA VAL A 542 7.45 16.91 -6.02
C VAL A 542 7.67 18.18 -5.22
N GLU A 543 8.40 19.12 -5.82
CA GLU A 543 8.85 20.42 -5.27
C GLU A 543 10.11 20.36 -4.37
N GLN A 544 11.19 20.97 -4.88
CA GLN A 544 12.38 21.45 -4.15
C GLN A 544 13.07 20.51 -3.14
N GLY A 545 13.16 19.20 -3.42
CA GLY A 545 14.10 18.31 -2.71
C GLY A 545 13.54 17.54 -1.51
N LEU A 546 12.28 17.10 -1.58
CA LEU A 546 11.61 16.31 -0.55
C LEU A 546 11.86 14.80 -0.61
N ASN A 547 12.37 14.24 0.49
CA ASN A 547 12.33 12.82 0.79
C ASN A 547 10.96 12.45 1.40
N ILE A 548 10.23 11.51 0.77
CA ILE A 548 8.87 11.08 1.16
C ILE A 548 8.83 10.23 2.45
N PHE A 549 9.98 9.85 2.98
CA PHE A 549 10.13 8.97 4.15
C PHE A 549 11.18 9.48 5.16
N GLU A 550 11.40 10.80 5.25
CA GLU A 550 12.23 11.34 6.33
C GLU A 550 11.57 11.06 7.69
N SER A 551 12.11 10.10 8.43
CA SER A 551 11.96 10.05 9.88
C SER A 551 12.79 11.21 10.45
N SER A 552 12.27 11.86 11.49
CA SER A 552 12.95 12.91 12.24
C SER A 552 14.37 12.43 12.60
N GLY A 553 15.37 12.99 11.91
CA GLY A 553 16.77 12.74 12.20
C GLY A 553 17.07 13.12 13.65
N ARG A 554 17.89 12.27 14.28
CA ARG A 554 18.38 12.36 15.67
C ARG A 554 18.86 13.74 16.08
#